data_AF-A0A0C2WP90-F1
#
_entry.id   AF-A0A0C2WP90-F1
#
_cell.length_a   1.000
_cell.length_b   1.000
_cell.length_c   1.000
_cell.angle_alpha   90.00
_cell.angle_beta   90.00
_cell.angle_gamma   90.00
#
_symmetry.space_group_name_H-M   'P 1'
#
loop_
_entity.id
_entity.type
_entity.pdbx_description
1 polymer ?
#
loop_
_entity_poly.entity_id
_entity_poly.type
_entity_poly.pdbx_seq_one_letter_code
_entity_poly.pdbx_strand_id
1 'polypeptide(L)'
;MRPITCLRVVYPNNLHEHMSRSGCKLETLLTNDVLGWLPLAIADNPDLYANLRFIGTIKLRTFKIPNVLRLLDPVTSLVWLGTLEISRLEEPSEENPSEMKTPSQSTDPSEELMRRMAAKHQALRRVFIQGPHGSFATHLPWKPTVWEKVNGGHWVSREMPPIERNKLLNGALDDA
;
A
#
# COMPACT_ATOMS: atom_id res chain seq x y z
N MET A 1 -1.50 10.31 26.82
CA MET A 1 -1.75 10.23 25.37
C MET A 1 -0.70 11.06 24.66
N ARG A 2 0.12 10.48 23.77
CA ARG A 2 0.98 11.26 22.88
C ARG A 2 0.16 11.66 21.65
N PRO A 3 0.33 12.86 21.08
CA PRO A 3 -0.44 13.29 19.93
C PRO A 3 -0.12 12.40 18.73
N ILE A 4 -1.13 11.66 18.27
CA ILE A 4 -1.11 10.95 17.00
C ILE A 4 -1.14 12.03 15.92
N THR A 5 -0.04 12.22 15.21
CA THR A 5 -0.04 13.15 14.07
C THR A 5 -0.39 12.36 12.81
N CYS A 6 -1.67 12.44 12.41
CA CYS A 6 -2.08 12.05 11.07
C CYS A 6 -1.65 13.17 10.11
N LEU A 7 -0.54 12.96 9.39
CA LEU A 7 -0.06 13.90 8.39
C LEU A 7 -0.52 13.44 7.01
N ARG A 8 -1.44 14.21 6.43
CA ARG A 8 -1.73 14.15 5.00
C ARG A 8 -0.67 14.95 4.26
N VAL A 9 0.36 14.28 3.79
CA VAL A 9 1.50 14.92 3.12
C VAL A 9 1.20 14.98 1.62
N VAL A 10 1.07 16.20 1.10
CA VAL A 10 0.93 16.44 -0.35
C VAL A 10 2.30 16.58 -1.02
N TYR A 11 3.35 16.95 -0.27
CA TYR A 11 4.72 17.12 -0.78
C TYR A 11 5.78 16.68 0.25
N PRO A 12 6.79 15.86 -0.15
CA PRO A 12 7.79 15.29 0.77
C PRO A 12 8.65 16.32 1.51
N ASN A 13 8.98 17.45 0.88
CA ASN A 13 9.92 18.43 1.41
C ASN A 13 9.42 19.15 2.68
N ASN A 14 8.11 19.20 2.91
CA ASN A 14 7.53 19.86 4.09
C ASN A 14 7.45 18.95 5.31
N LEU A 15 7.68 17.64 5.14
CA LEU A 15 7.52 16.66 6.21
C LEU A 15 8.62 16.82 7.28
N HIS A 16 9.88 16.91 6.87
CA HIS A 16 11.01 17.02 7.79
C HIS A 16 10.93 18.28 8.67
N GLU A 17 10.57 19.42 8.09
CA GLU A 17 10.40 20.69 8.80
C GLU A 17 9.24 20.63 9.81
N HIS A 18 8.11 20.03 9.42
CA HIS A 18 6.96 19.87 10.31
C HIS A 18 7.25 18.97 11.51
N MET A 19 7.97 17.86 11.27
CA MET A 19 8.37 16.93 12.31
C MET A 19 9.36 17.56 13.29
N SER A 20 10.35 18.29 12.78
CA SER A 20 11.36 18.98 13.60
C SER A 20 10.75 20.04 14.52
N ARG A 21 9.74 20.77 14.03
CA ARG A 21 9.07 21.83 14.81
C ARG A 21 8.08 21.31 15.85
N SER A 22 7.38 20.21 15.54
CA SER A 22 6.32 19.67 16.41
C SER A 22 6.85 18.73 17.49
N GLY A 23 8.06 18.17 17.33
CA GLY A 23 8.58 17.12 18.21
C GLY A 23 7.73 15.84 18.22
N CYS A 24 6.76 15.74 17.30
CA CYS A 24 5.85 14.61 17.21
C CYS A 24 6.51 13.44 16.48
N LYS A 25 5.88 12.26 16.52
CA LYS A 25 6.31 11.08 15.76
C LYS A 25 5.33 10.83 14.62
N LEU A 26 5.86 10.51 13.45
CA LEU A 26 5.05 10.22 12.28
C LEU A 26 4.59 8.77 12.37
N GLU A 27 3.30 8.57 12.64
CA GLU A 27 2.70 7.24 12.76
C GLU A 27 1.84 6.87 11.55
N THR A 28 1.27 7.87 10.88
CA THR A 28 0.37 7.70 9.74
C THR A 28 0.78 8.65 8.63
N LEU A 29 1.07 8.08 7.44
CA LEU A 29 1.34 8.85 6.23
C LEU A 29 0.26 8.59 5.19
N LEU A 30 -0.62 9.57 4.99
CA LEU A 30 -1.59 9.54 3.90
C LEU A 30 -0.98 10.26 2.70
N THR A 31 -0.66 9.49 1.66
CA THR A 31 -0.14 10.01 0.41
C THR A 31 -1.01 9.57 -0.76
N ASN A 32 -1.06 10.41 -1.79
CA ASN A 32 -1.58 10.07 -3.11
C ASN A 32 -0.39 9.85 -4.05
N ASP A 33 0.60 9.06 -3.62
CA ASP A 33 1.90 8.99 -4.29
C ASP A 33 1.78 8.26 -5.62
N VAL A 34 1.78 9.03 -6.71
CA VAL A 34 1.83 8.56 -8.10
C VAL A 34 3.26 8.14 -8.50
N LEU A 35 4.28 8.53 -7.74
CA LEU A 35 5.63 8.73 -8.26
C LEU A 35 6.68 7.80 -7.65
N GLY A 36 6.34 6.96 -6.68
CA GLY A 36 7.28 6.00 -6.11
C GLY A 36 8.47 6.64 -5.39
N TRP A 37 8.31 7.88 -4.92
CA TRP A 37 9.35 8.57 -4.13
C TRP A 37 9.40 8.04 -2.71
N LEU A 38 8.29 7.56 -2.16
CA LEU A 38 8.22 7.15 -0.75
C LEU A 38 9.25 6.07 -0.39
N PRO A 39 9.42 4.98 -1.17
CA PRO A 39 10.48 4.01 -0.91
C PRO A 39 11.89 4.63 -0.88
N LEU A 40 12.19 5.55 -1.80
CA LEU A 40 13.49 6.25 -1.83
C LEU A 40 13.66 7.14 -0.60
N ALA A 41 12.63 7.89 -0.22
CA ALA A 41 12.70 8.74 0.97
C ALA A 41 12.87 7.94 2.27
N ILE A 42 12.25 6.76 2.37
CA ILE A 42 12.45 5.84 3.49
C ILE A 42 13.90 5.34 3.53
N ALA A 43 14.47 4.99 2.37
CA ALA A 43 15.87 4.56 2.28
C ALA A 43 16.84 5.69 2.68
N ASP A 44 16.57 6.93 2.26
CA ASP A 44 17.42 8.09 2.52
C ASP A 44 17.32 8.59 3.97
N ASN A 45 16.14 8.46 4.61
CA ASN A 45 15.87 9.02 5.94
C ASN A 45 15.09 8.04 6.86
N PRO A 46 15.62 6.84 7.14
CA PRO A 46 14.88 5.78 7.83
C PRO A 46 14.35 6.20 9.20
N ASP A 47 15.10 7.02 9.96
CA ASP A 47 14.72 7.47 11.31
C ASP A 47 13.45 8.33 11.32
N LEU A 48 13.24 9.13 10.26
CA LEU A 48 12.04 9.98 10.12
C LEU A 48 10.76 9.12 10.00
N TYR A 49 10.89 7.98 9.33
CA TYR A 49 9.79 7.06 9.03
C TYR A 49 9.71 5.88 10.00
N ALA A 50 10.67 5.74 10.92
CA ALA A 50 10.83 4.58 11.78
C ALA A 50 9.58 4.25 12.61
N ASN A 51 8.71 5.23 12.92
CA ASN A 51 7.51 5.03 13.73
C ASN A 51 6.23 4.83 12.88
N LEU A 52 6.34 4.75 11.55
CA LEU A 52 5.20 4.56 10.67
C LEU A 52 4.49 3.23 10.95
N ARG A 53 3.19 3.32 11.18
CA ARG A 53 2.26 2.20 11.40
C ARG A 53 1.29 2.04 10.24
N PHE A 54 0.99 3.15 9.56
CA PHE A 54 0.08 3.21 8.43
C PHE A 54 0.70 3.98 7.27
N ILE A 55 0.69 3.39 6.08
CA ILE A 55 0.98 4.07 4.82
C ILE A 55 -0.26 3.99 3.93
N GLY A 56 -0.71 5.15 3.46
CA GLY A 56 -1.78 5.29 2.49
C GLY A 56 -1.36 4.82 1.10
N THR A 57 -1.96 5.38 0.06
CA THR A 57 -1.86 4.81 -1.28
C THR A 57 -0.48 5.00 -1.90
N ILE A 58 0.26 3.90 -2.07
CA ILE A 58 1.41 3.83 -3.00
C ILE A 58 0.89 3.40 -4.37
N LYS A 59 1.00 4.26 -5.38
CA LYS A 59 0.59 3.91 -6.74
C LYS A 59 1.75 3.31 -7.52
N LEU A 60 1.51 2.16 -8.12
CA LEU A 60 2.49 1.38 -8.86
C LEU A 60 2.21 1.49 -10.36
N ARG A 61 3.25 1.82 -11.14
CA ARG A 61 3.16 1.81 -12.62
C ARG A 61 3.07 0.40 -13.19
N THR A 62 3.65 -0.59 -12.51
CA THR A 62 3.67 -1.99 -12.94
C THR A 62 3.32 -2.90 -11.78
N PHE A 63 2.63 -4.02 -12.07
CA PHE A 63 2.29 -5.05 -11.09
C PHE A 63 3.07 -6.36 -11.30
N LYS A 64 4.19 -6.31 -12.03
CA LYS A 64 5.13 -7.44 -12.10
C LYS A 64 5.72 -7.66 -10.71
N ILE A 65 5.36 -8.78 -10.06
CA ILE A 65 5.68 -9.07 -8.66
C ILE A 65 7.15 -8.78 -8.28
N PRO A 66 8.17 -9.21 -9.06
CA PRO A 66 9.56 -8.88 -8.73
C PRO A 66 9.85 -7.37 -8.66
N ASN A 67 9.23 -6.58 -9.55
CA ASN A 67 9.37 -5.13 -9.57
C ASN A 67 8.67 -4.49 -8.37
N VAL A 68 7.47 -4.96 -8.03
CA VAL A 68 6.72 -4.49 -6.87
C VAL A 68 7.49 -4.74 -5.58
N LEU A 69 7.99 -5.96 -5.39
CA LEU A 69 8.77 -6.31 -4.20
C LEU A 69 10.05 -5.50 -4.09
N ARG A 70 10.75 -5.26 -5.20
CA ARG A 70 11.96 -4.43 -5.22
C ARG A 70 11.64 -2.99 -4.82
N LEU A 71 10.52 -2.44 -5.32
CA LEU A 71 10.09 -1.09 -4.96
C LEU A 71 9.66 -1.00 -3.49
N LEU A 72 9.00 -2.02 -2.96
CA LEU A 72 8.53 -2.05 -1.57
C LEU A 72 9.63 -2.47 -0.58
N ASP A 73 10.82 -2.85 -1.03
CA ASP A 73 11.89 -3.33 -0.15
C ASP A 73 12.24 -2.32 0.96
N PRO A 74 12.39 -1.00 0.70
CA PRO A 74 12.57 -0.01 1.77
C PRO A 74 11.36 0.10 2.70
N VAL A 75 10.15 -0.13 2.20
CA VAL A 75 8.94 -0.14 3.04
C VAL A 75 8.98 -1.34 4.00
N THR A 76 9.58 -2.45 3.60
CA THR A 76 9.71 -3.64 4.46
C THR A 76 10.67 -3.48 5.64
N SER A 77 11.50 -2.43 5.67
CA SER A 77 12.34 -2.14 6.84
C SER A 77 11.58 -1.43 7.97
N LEU A 78 10.34 -1.01 7.75
CA LEU A 78 9.52 -0.30 8.74
C LEU A 78 8.90 -1.27 9.74
N VAL A 79 9.61 -1.57 10.82
CA VAL A 79 9.24 -2.61 11.80
C VAL A 79 7.85 -2.45 12.45
N TRP A 80 7.29 -1.24 12.46
CA TRP A 80 5.97 -0.96 13.05
C TRP A 80 4.83 -0.87 12.03
N LEU A 81 5.13 -0.97 10.74
CA LEU A 81 4.13 -0.84 9.69
C LEU A 81 3.15 -2.01 9.73
N GLY A 82 1.91 -1.71 10.11
CA GLY A 82 0.83 -2.68 10.22
C GLY A 82 -0.08 -2.69 9.00
N THR A 83 -0.26 -1.54 8.34
CA THR A 83 -1.18 -1.39 7.22
C THR A 83 -0.54 -0.65 6.05
N LEU A 84 -0.68 -1.22 4.86
CA LEU A 84 -0.19 -0.67 3.60
C LEU A 84 -1.31 -0.63 2.56
N GLU A 85 -1.45 0.47 1.83
CA GLU A 85 -2.31 0.55 0.66
C GLU A 85 -1.49 0.66 -0.63
N ILE A 86 -1.84 -0.18 -1.61
CA ILE A 86 -1.21 -0.28 -2.92
C ILE A 86 -2.28 -0.05 -3.97
N SER A 87 -2.01 0.81 -4.94
CA SER A 87 -2.90 1.05 -6.07
C SER A 87 -2.15 0.85 -7.38
N ARG A 88 -2.84 0.37 -8.41
CA ARG A 88 -2.27 0.29 -9.75
C ARG A 88 -2.53 1.61 -10.51
N LEU A 89 -1.56 2.09 -11.26
CA LEU A 89 -1.80 3.07 -12.32
C LEU A 89 -2.18 2.30 -13.59
N GLU A 90 -3.18 2.80 -14.32
CA GLU A 90 -3.38 2.33 -15.68
C GLU A 90 -2.09 2.58 -16.47
N GLU A 91 -1.51 1.52 -17.03
CA GLU A 91 -0.55 1.71 -18.11
C GLU A 91 -1.39 2.15 -19.32
N PRO A 92 -1.08 3.28 -19.98
CA PRO A 92 -1.71 3.58 -21.26
C PRO A 92 -1.35 2.42 -22.20
N SER A 93 -2.36 1.66 -22.61
CA SER A 93 -2.14 0.54 -23.52
C SER A 93 -1.69 1.10 -24.88
N GLU A 94 -0.46 0.82 -25.28
CA GLU A 94 0.00 1.07 -26.66
C GLU A 94 -0.41 -0.04 -27.64
N GLU A 95 -1.17 -1.05 -27.20
CA GLU A 95 -1.43 -2.24 -28.02
C GLU A 95 -2.91 -2.43 -28.40
N ASN A 96 -3.08 -2.75 -29.68
CA ASN A 96 -4.32 -2.97 -30.40
C ASN A 96 -5.32 -3.90 -29.67
N PRO A 97 -6.63 -3.64 -29.77
CA PRO A 97 -7.69 -4.37 -29.05
C PRO A 97 -7.95 -5.81 -29.53
N SER A 98 -7.00 -6.49 -30.20
CA SER A 98 -7.26 -7.75 -30.91
C SER A 98 -6.58 -9.01 -30.35
N GLU A 99 -5.76 -8.94 -29.30
CA GLU A 99 -5.13 -10.15 -28.74
C GLU A 99 -5.76 -10.54 -27.39
N MET A 100 -6.92 -11.19 -27.44
CA MET A 100 -7.42 -11.98 -26.31
C MET A 100 -6.50 -13.18 -26.09
N LYS A 101 -5.42 -12.99 -25.32
CA LYS A 101 -4.66 -14.10 -24.77
C LYS A 101 -5.49 -14.77 -23.68
N THR A 102 -5.72 -16.07 -23.85
CA THR A 102 -6.40 -16.93 -22.89
C THR A 102 -5.70 -16.84 -21.53
N PRO A 103 -6.42 -16.69 -20.40
CA PRO A 103 -5.77 -16.64 -19.10
C PRO A 103 -5.22 -18.03 -18.78
N SER A 104 -3.92 -18.22 -18.97
CA SER A 104 -3.17 -19.32 -18.34
C SER A 104 -3.43 -19.28 -16.84
N GLN A 105 -3.46 -20.45 -16.19
CA GLN A 105 -3.69 -20.68 -14.75
C GLN A 105 -2.69 -19.91 -13.84
N SER A 106 -2.68 -18.60 -13.89
CA SER A 106 -1.86 -17.74 -13.05
C SER A 106 -2.57 -17.64 -11.71
N THR A 107 -1.92 -18.14 -10.66
CA THR A 107 -2.19 -17.72 -9.28
C THR A 107 -2.43 -16.22 -9.25
N ASP A 108 -3.46 -15.79 -8.53
CA ASP A 108 -3.77 -14.38 -8.35
C ASP A 108 -2.47 -13.66 -7.91
N PRO A 109 -1.94 -12.71 -8.70
CA PRO A 109 -0.69 -12.06 -8.38
C PRO A 109 -0.77 -11.23 -7.09
N SER A 110 -1.99 -10.91 -6.61
CA SER A 110 -2.17 -10.37 -5.26
C SER A 110 -1.84 -11.41 -4.18
N GLU A 111 -2.20 -12.68 -4.36
CA GLU A 111 -1.85 -13.77 -3.44
C GLU A 111 -0.35 -14.01 -3.38
N GLU A 112 0.32 -14.09 -4.54
CA GLU A 112 1.78 -14.29 -4.59
C GLU A 112 2.54 -13.08 -4.03
N LEU A 113 2.07 -11.85 -4.28
CA LEU A 113 2.61 -10.65 -3.63
C LEU A 113 2.49 -10.76 -2.11
N MET A 114 1.31 -11.13 -1.61
CA MET A 114 1.07 -11.24 -0.17
C MET A 114 1.91 -12.31 0.50
N ARG A 115 2.04 -13.48 -0.14
CA ARG A 115 2.92 -14.56 0.34
C ARG A 115 4.35 -14.07 0.55
N ARG A 116 4.88 -13.30 -0.42
CA ARG A 116 6.25 -12.78 -0.34
C ARG A 116 6.41 -11.61 0.64
N MET A 117 5.43 -10.72 0.72
CA MET A 117 5.48 -9.64 1.72
C MET A 117 5.35 -10.18 3.14
N ALA A 118 4.50 -11.19 3.37
CA ALA A 118 4.35 -11.86 4.66
C ALA A 118 5.65 -12.48 5.15
N ALA A 119 6.45 -13.03 4.23
CA ALA A 119 7.78 -13.59 4.55
C ALA A 119 8.80 -12.50 4.96
N LYS A 120 8.64 -11.28 4.45
CA LYS A 120 9.57 -10.17 4.71
C LYS A 120 9.16 -9.28 5.88
N HIS A 121 7.88 -9.15 6.18
CA HIS A 121 7.36 -8.13 7.09
C HIS A 121 6.44 -8.71 8.17
N GLN A 122 7.00 -9.02 9.35
CA GLN A 122 6.26 -9.72 10.42
C GLN A 122 5.11 -8.90 11.01
N ALA A 123 5.31 -7.60 11.18
CA ALA A 123 4.34 -6.67 11.76
C ALA A 123 3.18 -6.31 10.82
N LEU A 124 3.30 -6.62 9.53
CA LEU A 124 2.26 -6.32 8.54
C LEU A 124 1.04 -7.19 8.85
N ARG A 125 -0.10 -6.53 9.02
CA ARG A 125 -1.39 -7.16 9.33
C ARG A 125 -2.41 -6.97 8.23
N ARG A 126 -2.28 -5.89 7.46
CA ARG A 126 -3.28 -5.52 6.47
C ARG A 126 -2.63 -4.93 5.23
N VAL A 127 -3.08 -5.37 4.07
CA VAL A 127 -2.68 -4.81 2.77
C VAL A 127 -3.91 -4.62 1.92
N PHE A 128 -4.13 -3.38 1.50
CA PHE A 128 -5.21 -3.05 0.60
C PHE A 128 -4.67 -2.88 -0.82
N ILE A 129 -5.17 -3.68 -1.76
CA ILE A 129 -4.80 -3.63 -3.16
C ILE A 129 -5.99 -3.06 -3.94
N GLN A 130 -5.83 -1.84 -4.42
CA GLN A 130 -6.79 -1.18 -5.28
C GLN A 130 -6.58 -1.58 -6.74
N GLY A 131 -7.70 -1.81 -7.42
CA GLY A 131 -7.75 -1.76 -8.88
C GLY A 131 -7.30 -0.40 -9.41
N PRO A 132 -7.02 -0.30 -10.71
CA PRO A 132 -6.46 0.91 -11.27
C PRO A 132 -7.40 2.11 -11.14
N HIS A 133 -6.81 3.24 -10.76
CA HIS A 133 -7.54 4.46 -10.45
C HIS A 133 -7.93 5.16 -11.76
N GLY A 134 -9.23 5.23 -12.08
CA GLY A 134 -9.73 5.99 -13.24
C GLY A 134 -10.56 5.19 -14.26
N SER A 135 -10.55 3.86 -14.18
CA SER A 135 -11.39 3.05 -15.05
C SER A 135 -12.82 2.96 -14.49
N PHE A 136 -13.78 3.46 -15.26
CA PHE A 136 -15.17 2.97 -15.23
C PHE A 136 -15.31 1.61 -15.92
N ALA A 137 -14.20 0.97 -16.32
CA ALA A 137 -14.19 -0.31 -16.98
C ALA A 137 -14.46 -1.42 -15.97
N THR A 138 -15.69 -1.92 -16.01
CA THR A 138 -16.18 -3.13 -15.33
C THR A 138 -15.49 -4.42 -15.79
N HIS A 139 -14.51 -4.32 -16.68
CA HIS A 139 -13.82 -5.45 -17.34
C HIS A 139 -12.40 -5.68 -16.85
N LEU A 140 -11.93 -4.90 -15.88
CA LEU A 140 -10.63 -5.16 -15.28
C LEU A 140 -10.69 -6.42 -14.42
N PRO A 141 -9.62 -7.24 -14.45
CA PRO A 141 -9.65 -8.55 -13.80
C PRO A 141 -9.71 -8.49 -12.27
N TRP A 142 -9.46 -7.34 -11.63
CA TRP A 142 -9.36 -7.23 -10.18
C TRP A 142 -10.33 -6.22 -9.59
N LYS A 143 -11.14 -6.72 -8.67
CA LYS A 143 -11.89 -5.88 -7.75
C LYS A 143 -10.96 -5.43 -6.61
N PRO A 144 -11.23 -4.29 -5.95
CA PRO A 144 -10.48 -3.90 -4.76
C PRO A 144 -10.49 -5.01 -3.71
N THR A 145 -9.31 -5.44 -3.26
CA THR A 145 -9.14 -6.57 -2.35
C THR A 145 -8.34 -6.13 -1.14
N VAL A 146 -8.81 -6.51 0.05
CA VAL A 146 -8.03 -6.39 1.27
C VAL A 146 -7.56 -7.77 1.70
N TRP A 147 -6.28 -7.83 2.06
CA TRP A 147 -5.64 -8.98 2.65
C TRP A 147 -5.39 -8.70 4.13
N GLU A 148 -5.85 -9.59 5.00
CA GLU A 148 -5.79 -9.43 6.45
C GLU A 148 -5.14 -10.66 7.09
N LYS A 149 -4.25 -10.43 8.05
CA LYS A 149 -3.62 -11.48 8.83
C LYS A 149 -4.53 -11.83 10.01
N VAL A 150 -5.07 -13.04 10.01
CA VAL A 150 -5.95 -13.53 11.09
C VAL A 150 -5.13 -14.10 12.25
N ASN A 151 -5.81 -14.33 13.39
CA ASN A 151 -5.24 -15.05 14.53
C ASN A 151 -4.72 -16.42 14.07
N GLY A 152 -3.45 -16.71 14.34
CA GLY A 152 -2.74 -17.88 13.79
C GLY A 152 -1.75 -17.52 12.67
N GLY A 153 -1.73 -16.28 12.21
CA GLY A 153 -0.72 -15.78 11.27
C GLY A 153 -1.01 -16.08 9.79
N HIS A 154 -2.15 -16.70 9.49
CA HIS A 154 -2.64 -16.93 8.14
C HIS A 154 -3.17 -15.64 7.51
N TRP A 155 -3.08 -15.52 6.20
CA TRP A 155 -3.63 -14.40 5.43
C TRP A 155 -4.92 -14.81 4.74
N VAL A 156 -5.95 -13.98 4.86
CA VAL A 156 -7.23 -14.14 4.17
C VAL A 156 -7.48 -12.91 3.30
N SER A 157 -8.16 -13.10 2.18
CA SER A 157 -8.56 -12.01 1.30
C SER A 157 -10.07 -11.86 1.25
N ARG A 158 -10.53 -10.62 1.06
CA ARG A 158 -11.92 -10.32 0.77
C ARG A 158 -12.02 -9.10 -0.15
N GLU A 159 -13.08 -9.06 -0.94
CA GLU A 159 -13.44 -7.87 -1.69
C GLU A 159 -13.77 -6.73 -0.71
N MET A 160 -13.27 -5.53 -0.99
CA MET A 160 -13.42 -4.39 -0.09
C MET A 160 -14.26 -3.28 -0.74
N PRO A 161 -15.46 -3.00 -0.22
CA PRO A 161 -16.28 -1.89 -0.66
C PRO A 161 -15.61 -0.54 -0.38
N PRO A 162 -15.82 0.49 -1.23
CA PRO A 162 -15.25 1.83 -1.04
C PRO A 162 -15.55 2.46 0.33
N ILE A 163 -16.73 2.19 0.91
CA ILE A 163 -17.16 2.76 2.20
C ILE A 163 -16.33 2.23 3.37
N GLU A 164 -15.84 0.99 3.26
CA GLU A 164 -15.01 0.36 4.28
C GLU A 164 -13.58 0.89 4.25
N ARG A 165 -13.14 1.44 3.10
CA ARG A 165 -11.80 2.02 2.95
C ARG A 165 -11.61 3.16 3.94
N ASN A 166 -12.58 4.07 4.01
CA ASN A 166 -12.50 5.20 4.94
C ASN A 166 -12.50 4.74 6.40
N LYS A 167 -13.20 3.66 6.74
CA LYS A 167 -13.16 3.07 8.08
C LYS A 167 -11.79 2.47 8.40
N LEU A 168 -11.17 1.80 7.43
CA LEU A 168 -9.79 1.29 7.52
C LEU A 168 -8.78 2.42 7.73
N LEU A 169 -8.88 3.49 6.93
CA LEU A 169 -7.98 4.65 7.02
C LEU A 169 -8.08 5.40 8.36
N ASN A 170 -9.24 5.33 9.01
CA ASN A 170 -9.49 5.98 10.30
C ASN A 170 -9.20 5.05 11.50
N GLY A 171 -8.67 3.85 11.29
CA GLY A 171 -8.36 2.89 12.35
C GLY A 171 -9.59 2.19 12.97
N ALA A 172 -10.80 2.48 12.47
CA ALA A 172 -12.04 1.91 13.02
C ALA A 172 -12.19 0.40 12.79
N LEU A 173 -11.30 -0.22 11.99
CA LEU A 173 -11.24 -1.67 11.79
C LEU A 173 -10.22 -2.36 12.72
N ASP A 174 -9.45 -1.61 13.51
CA ASP A 174 -8.46 -2.18 14.44
C ASP A 174 -9.02 -2.40 15.86
N ASP A 175 -10.20 -1.84 16.15
CA ASP A 175 -10.91 -1.92 17.44
C ASP A 175 -12.02 -2.98 17.48
N ALA A 176 -12.09 -3.87 16.48
CA ALA A 176 -13.11 -4.93 16.37
C ALA A 176 -12.54 -6.34 16.64
#